data_AF-A0A924EN20-F1
#
_entry.id   AF-A0A924EN20-F1
#
_cell.length_a   1.000
_cell.length_b   1.000
_cell.length_c   1.000
_cell.angle_alpha   90.00
_cell.angle_beta   90.00
_cell.angle_gamma   90.00
#
_symmetry.space_group_name_H-M   'P 1'
#
loop_
_entity.id
_entity.type
_entity.pdbx_description
1 polymer ?
#
loop_
_entity_poly.entity_id
_entity_poly.type
_entity_poly.pdbx_seq_one_letter_code
_entity_poly.pdbx_strand_id
1 'polypeptide(L)' 'PMAVFLDDLILENKTIATAYNQQLNVPGFNIDNHFVWGATAMILNELREVILNTK' A
#
# COMPACT_ATOMS: atom_id res chain seq x y z
N PRO A 1 12.36 -7.00 7.60
CA PRO A 1 11.30 -7.39 6.62
C PRO A 1 9.87 -7.30 7.18
N MET A 2 9.48 -8.10 8.19
CA MET A 2 8.10 -8.08 8.70
C MET A 2 7.75 -6.83 9.52
N ALA A 3 8.72 -6.27 10.27
CA ALA A 3 8.51 -5.04 11.03
C ALA A 3 8.20 -3.83 10.13
N VAL A 4 8.81 -3.77 8.94
CA VAL A 4 8.55 -2.72 7.94
C VAL A 4 7.12 -2.82 7.40
N PHE A 5 6.62 -4.04 7.20
CA PHE A 5 5.27 -4.30 6.69
C PHE A 5 4.15 -4.05 7.71
N LEU A 6 4.45 -4.11 9.00
CA LEU A 6 3.48 -3.91 10.08
C LEU A 6 3.42 -2.45 10.56
N ASP A 7 4.36 -1.61 10.15
CA ASP A 7 4.32 -0.18 10.44
C ASP A 7 3.11 0.48 9.76
N ASP A 8 2.51 1.52 10.37
CA ASP A 8 1.47 2.33 9.73
C ASP A 8 2.09 3.39 8.79
N LEU A 9 3.39 3.67 8.94
CA LEU A 9 4.13 4.69 8.16
C LEU A 9 4.31 4.35 6.67
N ILE A 10 3.99 3.13 6.25
CA ILE A 10 4.08 2.68 4.85
C ILE A 10 2.89 3.11 4.00
N LEU A 11 1.77 3.56 4.58
CA LEU A 11 0.62 4.04 3.81
C LEU A 11 0.88 5.45 3.25
N GLU A 12 0.93 5.56 1.93
CA GLU A 12 1.13 6.82 1.22
C GLU A 12 0.11 6.99 0.09
N ASN A 13 -0.26 8.24 -0.18
CA ASN A 13 -1.03 8.60 -1.37
C ASN A 13 -0.07 9.11 -2.46
N LYS A 14 -0.23 8.60 -3.68
CA LYS A 14 0.58 9.02 -4.83
C LYS A 14 -0.29 9.33 -6.03
N THR A 15 0.04 10.41 -6.72
CA THR A 15 -0.56 10.74 -8.02
C THR A 15 0.06 9.86 -9.11
N ILE A 16 -0.77 9.02 -9.73
CA ILE A 16 -0.38 8.15 -10.85
C ILE A 16 -1.05 8.66 -12.13
N ALA A 17 -0.29 8.73 -13.22
CA ALA A 17 -0.84 8.96 -14.55
C ALA A 17 -1.35 7.64 -15.13
N THR A 18 -2.61 7.61 -15.57
CA THR A 18 -3.18 6.45 -16.26
C THR A 18 -2.88 6.50 -17.76
N ALA A 19 -3.13 5.39 -18.46
CA ALA A 19 -3.03 5.31 -19.92
C ALA A 19 -3.92 6.32 -20.68
N TYR A 20 -4.90 6.93 -20.00
CA TYR A 20 -5.78 7.96 -20.55
C TYR A 20 -5.36 9.39 -20.13
N ASN A 21 -4.10 9.58 -19.71
CA ASN A 21 -3.55 10.85 -19.21
C ASN A 21 -4.36 11.45 -18.04
N GLN A 22 -5.13 10.63 -17.33
CA GLN A 22 -5.83 11.05 -16.14
C GLN A 22 -4.88 10.91 -14.94
N GLN A 23 -4.79 11.95 -14.14
CA GLN A 23 -4.05 11.92 -12.88
C GLN A 23 -5.01 11.45 -11.79
N LEU A 24 -4.71 10.31 -11.18
CA LEU A 24 -5.47 9.75 -10.07
C LEU A 24 -4.62 9.77 -8.82
N ASN A 25 -5.19 10.26 -7.72
CA ASN A 25 -4.61 10.12 -6.40
C ASN A 25 -5.02 8.76 -5.84
N VAL A 26 -4.07 7.85 -5.66
CA VAL A 26 -4.35 6.48 -5.19
C VAL A 26 -3.61 6.19 -3.89
N PRO A 27 -4.25 5.48 -2.95
CA PRO A 27 -3.57 4.96 -1.78
C PRO A 27 -2.70 3.75 -2.16
N GLY A 28 -1.58 3.60 -1.47
CA GLY A 28 -0.69 2.46 -1.63
C GLY A 28 0.31 2.35 -0.50
N PHE A 29 1.16 1.32 -0.58
CA PHE A 29 2.26 1.08 0.34
C PHE A 29 3.58 1.49 -0.29
N ASN A 30 4.38 2.26 0.41
CA ASN A 30 5.77 2.55 0.03
C ASN A 30 6.73 1.65 0.82
N ILE A 31 7.13 0.53 0.22
CA ILE A 31 7.99 -0.47 0.86
C ILE A 31 9.38 -0.37 0.23
N ASP A 32 10.37 0.09 1.00
CA ASP A 32 11.74 0.26 0.53
C ASP A 32 11.81 1.02 -0.82
N ASN A 33 11.13 2.18 -0.90
CA ASN A 33 10.99 3.02 -2.11
C ASN A 33 10.21 2.40 -3.28
N HIS A 34 9.58 1.24 -3.10
CA HIS A 34 8.68 0.64 -4.07
C HIS A 34 7.22 0.94 -3.71
N PHE A 35 6.53 1.64 -4.62
CA PHE A 35 5.12 1.98 -4.44
C PHE A 35 4.21 0.85 -4.95
N VAL A 36 3.59 0.12 -4.04
CA VAL A 36 2.64 -0.96 -4.29
C VAL A 36 1.22 -0.43 -4.11
N TRP A 37 0.36 -0.57 -5.11
CA TRP A 37 -1.00 -0.01 -5.10
C TRP A 37 -2.02 -0.95 -5.78
N GLY A 38 -3.30 -0.57 -5.74
CA GLY A 38 -4.38 -1.35 -6.37
C GLY A 38 -4.68 -2.67 -5.68
N ALA A 39 -5.04 -3.70 -6.43
CA ALA A 39 -5.47 -4.99 -5.88
C ALA A 39 -4.38 -5.68 -5.04
N THR A 40 -3.11 -5.55 -5.42
CA THR A 40 -1.99 -6.09 -4.64
C THR A 40 -1.88 -5.41 -3.28
N ALA A 41 -2.00 -4.08 -3.22
CA ALA A 41 -2.03 -3.34 -1.96
C ALA A 41 -3.24 -3.74 -1.11
N MET A 42 -4.40 -3.98 -1.73
CA MET A 42 -5.60 -4.43 -1.01
C MET A 42 -5.35 -5.78 -0.31
N ILE A 43 -4.81 -6.78 -1.01
CA ILE A 43 -4.49 -8.09 -0.42
C ILE A 43 -3.47 -7.96 0.72
N LEU A 44 -2.46 -7.10 0.56
CA LEU A 44 -1.47 -6.83 1.60
C LEU A 44 -2.12 -6.19 2.85
N ASN A 45 -3.08 -5.29 2.67
CA ASN A 45 -3.81 -4.69 3.78
C ASN A 45 -4.62 -5.74 4.57
N GLU A 46 -5.33 -6.64 3.87
CA GLU A 46 -6.06 -7.75 4.52
C GLU A 46 -5.12 -8.64 5.33
N LEU A 47 -3.96 -9.00 4.76
CA LEU A 47 -2.96 -9.79 5.46
C LEU A 47 -2.42 -9.07 6.71
N ARG A 48 -2.16 -7.76 6.61
CA ARG A 48 -1.72 -6.92 7.72
C ARG A 48 -2.77 -6.91 8.84
N GLU A 49 -4.03 -6.71 8.50
CA GLU A 49 -5.14 -6.73 9.45
C GLU A 49 -5.26 -8.07 10.18
N VAL A 50 -5.14 -9.20 9.46
CA VAL A 50 -5.16 -10.53 10.08
C VAL A 50 -4.04 -10.68 11.13
N ILE A 51 -2.82 -10.23 10.81
CA ILE A 51 -1.67 -10.33 11.71
C ILE A 51 -1.86 -9.43 12.95
N LEU A 52 -2.35 -8.21 12.78
CA LEU A 52 -2.54 -7.24 13.87
C LEU A 52 -3.74 -7.58 14.78
N ASN A 53 -4.79 -8.17 14.20
CA ASN A 53 -6.00 -8.59 14.93
C ASN A 53 -5.86 -9.94 15.63
N THR A 54 -4.75 -10.67 15.43
CA THR A 54 -4.46 -11.92 16.18
C THR A 54 -3.85 -11.62 17.57
N LYS A 55 -4.28 -10.52 18.22
CA LYS A 55 -3.90 -10.18 19.61
C LYS A 55 -4.77 -10.92 20.62
#